data_AF-A0A345QU07-F1
#
_entry.id   AF-A0A345QU07-F1
#
_cell.length_a   1.000
_cell.length_b   1.000
_cell.length_c   1.000
_cell.angle_alpha   90.00
_cell.angle_beta   90.00
_cell.angle_gamma   90.00
#
_symmetry.space_group_name_H-M   'P 1'
#
loop_
_entity.id
_entity.type
_entity.pdbx_description
1 polymer ?
#
loop_
_entity_poly.entity_id
_entity_poly.type
_entity_poly.pdbx_seq_one_letter_code
_entity_poly.pdbx_strand_id
1 'polypeptide(L)'
;MLTLTVVALVAVLVISGLHFAWAGRLWWPITDEKRLVRAVAGFPNVDRMPPPAQCLFVAVALCCVALLLLFEILQPKSNQATAIPLLGAGLVFVGRGVVGFTTFWSRVTPEQPFRRLDRRYYSPICLAIGAIILNAALS
;
A
#
# COMPACT_ATOMS: atom_id res chain seq x y z
N MET A 1 -21.64 1.62 -0.57
CA MET A 1 -20.43 2.48 -0.67
C MET A 1 -19.65 2.47 0.63
N LEU A 2 -20.28 2.84 1.75
CA LEU A 2 -19.68 2.78 3.09
C LEU A 2 -18.88 1.48 3.37
N THR A 3 -19.47 0.32 3.07
CA THR A 3 -18.81 -0.99 3.28
C THR A 3 -17.49 -1.12 2.53
N LEU A 4 -17.41 -0.64 1.28
CA LEU A 4 -16.16 -0.69 0.50
C LEU A 4 -15.12 0.25 1.09
N THR A 5 -15.53 1.48 1.48
CA THR A 5 -14.63 2.43 2.14
C THR A 5 -14.07 1.86 3.45
N VAL A 6 -14.87 1.15 4.24
CA VAL A 6 -14.42 0.42 5.43
C VAL A 6 -13.43 -0.69 5.08
N VAL A 7 -13.67 -1.46 4.00
CA VAL A 7 -12.73 -2.48 3.53
C VAL A 7 -11.38 -1.86 3.15
N ALA A 8 -11.39 -0.74 2.42
CA ALA A 8 -10.16 -0.01 2.09
C ALA A 8 -9.46 0.54 3.33
N LEU A 9 -10.20 1.10 4.29
CA LEU A 9 -9.66 1.57 5.58
C LEU A 9 -8.92 0.45 6.30
N VAL A 10 -9.58 -0.71 6.49
CA VAL A 10 -8.99 -1.86 7.18
C VAL A 10 -7.75 -2.37 6.43
N ALA A 11 -7.82 -2.49 5.10
CA ALA A 11 -6.69 -2.95 4.30
C ALA A 11 -5.48 -2.00 4.42
N VAL A 12 -5.71 -0.68 4.32
CA VAL A 12 -4.65 0.34 4.47
C VAL A 12 -4.06 0.32 5.88
N LEU A 13 -4.88 0.15 6.93
CA LEU A 13 -4.40 0.02 8.31
C LEU A 13 -3.54 -1.23 8.53
N VAL A 14 -3.93 -2.38 7.95
CA VAL A 14 -3.12 -3.61 8.01
C VAL A 14 -1.76 -3.38 7.34
N ILE A 15 -1.73 -2.76 6.16
CA ILE A 15 -0.48 -2.47 5.44
C ILE A 15 0.37 -1.44 6.21
N SER A 16 -0.25 -0.43 6.82
CA SER A 16 0.45 0.54 7.68
C SER A 16 1.07 -0.15 8.90
N GLY A 17 0.33 -1.02 9.58
CA GLY A 17 0.81 -1.79 10.73
C GLY A 17 2.01 -2.69 10.38
N LEU A 18 1.99 -3.32 9.21
CA LEU A 18 3.15 -4.05 8.67
C LEU A 18 4.40 -3.16 8.56
N HIS A 19 4.24 -1.95 8.03
CA HIS A 19 5.36 -1.02 7.87
C HIS A 19 5.86 -0.47 9.21
N PHE A 20 4.99 -0.24 10.19
CA PHE A 20 5.43 0.08 11.56
C PHE A 20 6.22 -1.07 12.19
N ALA A 21 5.76 -2.31 12.04
CA ALA A 21 6.49 -3.48 12.50
C ALA A 21 7.88 -3.55 11.85
N TRP A 22 7.97 -3.38 10.54
CA TRP A 22 9.26 -3.38 9.81
C TRP A 22 10.17 -2.21 10.19
N ALA A 23 9.61 -1.02 10.46
CA ALA A 23 10.38 0.11 11.01
C ALA A 23 10.98 -0.24 12.39
N GLY A 24 10.23 -0.96 13.22
CA GLY A 24 10.69 -1.52 14.49
C GLY A 24 11.58 -2.76 14.38
N ARG A 25 11.98 -3.17 13.17
CA ARG A 25 12.73 -4.41 12.88
C ARG A 25 12.02 -5.70 13.31
N LEU A 26 10.70 -5.65 13.46
CA LEU A 26 9.87 -6.81 13.68
C LEU A 26 9.53 -7.45 12.33
N TRP A 27 10.18 -8.57 12.03
CA TRP A 27 10.00 -9.29 10.77
C TRP A 27 8.76 -10.19 10.83
N TRP A 28 7.63 -9.65 10.39
CA TRP A 28 6.38 -10.39 10.25
C TRP A 28 5.78 -10.08 8.86
N PRO A 29 5.14 -11.04 8.18
CA PRO A 29 4.86 -12.43 8.59
C PRO A 29 6.01 -13.41 8.39
N ILE A 30 7.11 -12.98 7.75
CA ILE A 30 8.31 -13.80 7.54
C ILE A 30 9.38 -13.34 8.53
N THR A 31 9.80 -14.21 9.44
CA THR A 31 10.76 -13.89 10.51
C THR A 31 12.20 -13.76 10.06
N ASP A 32 12.53 -14.30 8.87
CA ASP A 32 13.84 -14.16 8.24
C ASP A 32 13.88 -12.91 7.36
N GLU A 33 14.76 -11.95 7.70
CA GLU A 33 14.88 -10.66 7.03
C GLU A 33 15.18 -10.81 5.53
N LYS A 34 16.10 -11.71 5.16
CA LYS A 34 16.50 -11.94 3.76
C LYS A 34 15.34 -12.47 2.93
N ARG A 35 14.58 -13.40 3.48
CA ARG A 35 13.37 -13.94 2.84
C ARG A 35 12.26 -12.89 2.77
N LEU A 36 12.11 -12.07 3.81
CA LEU A 36 11.13 -10.99 3.82
C LEU A 36 11.42 -9.97 2.73
N VAL A 37 12.65 -9.45 2.63
CA VAL A 37 13.00 -8.44 1.62
C VAL A 37 12.85 -8.99 0.19
N ARG A 38 13.22 -10.25 -0.06
CA ARG A 38 12.97 -10.91 -1.36
C ARG A 38 11.49 -11.06 -1.69
N ALA A 39 10.62 -11.14 -0.69
CA ALA A 39 9.18 -11.27 -0.87
C ALA A 39 8.46 -9.93 -1.05
N VAL A 40 9.02 -8.81 -0.57
CA VAL A 40 8.35 -7.49 -0.58
C VAL A 40 9.05 -6.42 -1.41
N ALA A 41 10.34 -6.56 -1.70
CA ALA A 41 11.14 -5.55 -2.42
C ALA A 41 11.50 -5.98 -3.85
N GLY A 42 11.92 -7.24 -4.04
CA GLY A 42 12.17 -7.81 -5.36
C GLY A 42 13.37 -7.25 -6.15
N PHE A 43 14.10 -6.28 -5.61
CA PHE A 43 15.29 -5.71 -6.23
C PHE A 43 16.48 -6.69 -6.21
N PRO A 44 17.32 -6.70 -7.25
CA PRO A 44 18.49 -7.57 -7.29
C PRO A 44 19.52 -7.14 -6.25
N ASN A 45 20.23 -8.09 -5.67
CA ASN A 45 21.32 -7.86 -4.69
C ASN A 45 20.88 -7.09 -3.42
N VAL A 46 19.61 -7.22 -3.02
CA VAL A 46 19.11 -6.64 -1.77
C VAL A 46 18.85 -7.75 -0.73
N ASP A 47 19.59 -7.66 0.37
CA ASP A 47 19.66 -8.69 1.42
C ASP A 47 19.11 -8.20 2.77
N ARG A 48 18.77 -6.92 2.86
CA ARG A 48 18.37 -6.23 4.08
C ARG A 48 17.11 -5.44 3.83
N MET A 49 16.26 -5.35 4.84
CA MET A 49 15.09 -4.49 4.76
C MET A 49 15.51 -3.02 4.62
N PRO A 50 14.67 -2.18 3.97
CA PRO A 50 14.89 -0.75 3.91
C PRO A 50 15.17 -0.13 5.29
N PRO A 51 15.92 0.99 5.36
CA PRO A 51 16.12 1.72 6.61
C PRO A 51 14.80 2.02 7.33
N PRO A 52 14.75 1.97 8.68
CA PRO A 52 13.54 2.22 9.46
C PRO A 52 12.78 3.49 9.08
N ALA A 53 13.50 4.56 8.73
CA ALA A 53 12.92 5.82 8.30
C ALA A 53 12.05 5.68 7.04
N GLN A 54 12.45 4.83 6.08
CA GLN A 54 11.68 4.59 4.86
C GLN A 54 10.41 3.80 5.16
N CYS A 55 10.49 2.75 6.00
CA CYS A 55 9.32 2.01 6.46
C CYS A 55 8.36 2.92 7.25
N LEU A 56 8.89 3.76 8.14
CA LEU A 56 8.09 4.69 8.95
C LEU A 56 7.39 5.74 8.07
N PHE A 57 8.08 6.28 7.06
CA PHE A 57 7.48 7.22 6.11
C PHE A 57 6.25 6.61 5.43
N VAL A 58 6.37 5.38 4.92
CA VAL A 58 5.24 4.67 4.30
C VAL A 58 4.14 4.39 5.31
N ALA A 59 4.47 3.96 6.53
CA ALA A 59 3.51 3.69 7.59
C ALA A 59 2.66 4.93 7.92
N VAL A 60 3.32 6.09 8.10
CA VAL A 60 2.67 7.37 8.39
C VAL A 60 1.83 7.85 7.21
N ALA A 61 2.34 7.77 5.98
CA ALA A 61 1.56 8.14 4.80
C ALA A 61 0.27 7.32 4.69
N LEU A 62 0.34 6.01 4.95
CA LEU A 62 -0.83 5.14 4.98
C LEU A 62 -1.77 5.45 6.16
N CYS A 63 -1.25 5.83 7.33
CA CYS A 63 -2.06 6.33 8.43
C CYS A 63 -2.84 7.59 8.05
N CYS A 64 -2.22 8.55 7.35
CA CYS A 64 -2.92 9.73 6.86
C CYS A 64 -4.06 9.36 5.92
N VAL A 65 -3.84 8.42 4.99
CA VAL A 65 -4.90 7.90 4.11
C VAL A 65 -6.02 7.23 4.92
N ALA A 66 -5.68 6.42 5.93
CA ALA A 66 -6.66 5.81 6.82
C ALA A 66 -7.48 6.85 7.59
N LEU A 67 -6.86 7.92 8.09
CA LEU A 67 -7.57 9.02 8.75
C LEU A 67 -8.53 9.73 7.79
N LEU A 68 -8.11 10.01 6.55
CA LEU A 68 -8.97 10.60 5.53
C LEU A 68 -10.19 9.71 5.22
N LEU A 69 -9.98 8.39 5.08
CA LEU A 69 -11.07 7.44 4.89
C LEU A 69 -12.01 7.36 6.09
N LEU A 70 -11.47 7.45 7.31
CA LEU A 70 -12.27 7.49 8.54
C LEU A 70 -13.12 8.77 8.59
N PHE A 71 -12.56 9.93 8.25
CA PHE A 71 -13.33 11.17 8.14
C PHE A 71 -14.46 11.05 7.11
N GLU A 72 -14.20 10.46 5.94
CA GLU A 72 -15.22 10.24 4.91
C GLU A 72 -16.34 9.29 5.39
N ILE A 73 -15.98 8.28 6.19
CA ILE A 73 -16.94 7.36 6.81
C ILE A 73 -17.83 8.08 7.84
N LEU A 74 -17.26 8.96 8.66
CA LEU A 74 -17.97 9.65 9.74
C LEU A 74 -18.78 10.85 9.25
N GLN A 75 -18.34 11.52 8.19
CA GLN A 75 -19.01 12.70 7.62
C GLN A 75 -19.12 12.60 6.10
N PRO A 76 -19.92 11.65 5.57
CA PRO A 76 -20.02 11.42 4.13
C PRO A 76 -20.49 12.68 3.40
N LYS A 77 -19.90 12.98 2.23
CA LYS A 77 -20.33 14.06 1.31
C LYS A 77 -20.27 15.50 1.85
N SER A 78 -19.81 15.68 3.08
CA SER A 78 -19.75 16.99 3.74
C SER A 78 -18.41 17.69 3.57
N ASN A 79 -17.35 16.97 3.19
CA ASN A 79 -16.00 17.44 3.36
C ASN A 79 -15.20 17.46 2.04
N GLN A 80 -15.32 18.54 1.27
CA GLN A 80 -14.50 18.75 0.07
C GLN A 80 -12.98 18.70 0.37
N ALA A 81 -12.57 18.90 1.64
CA ALA A 81 -11.16 18.87 2.02
C ALA A 81 -10.55 17.46 1.99
N THR A 82 -11.34 16.38 2.09
CA THR A 82 -10.84 14.99 1.97
C THR A 82 -10.77 14.52 0.52
N ALA A 83 -11.55 15.11 -0.38
CA ALA A 83 -11.67 14.66 -1.77
C ALA A 83 -10.33 14.73 -2.53
N ILE A 84 -9.66 15.90 -2.54
CA ILE A 84 -8.38 16.07 -3.24
C ILE A 84 -7.28 15.12 -2.73
N PRO A 85 -7.00 15.03 -1.42
CA PRO A 85 -5.97 14.11 -0.93
C PRO A 85 -6.35 12.62 -1.13
N LEU A 86 -7.64 12.25 -1.05
CA LEU A 86 -8.08 10.89 -1.38
C LEU A 86 -7.92 10.60 -2.88
N LEU A 87 -8.21 11.55 -3.78
CA LEU A 87 -7.93 11.40 -5.21
C LEU A 87 -6.44 11.13 -5.45
N GLY A 88 -5.57 11.93 -4.84
CA GLY A 88 -4.11 11.73 -4.92
C GLY A 88 -3.69 10.35 -4.42
N ALA A 89 -4.17 9.93 -3.25
CA ALA A 89 -3.89 8.61 -2.68
C ALA A 89 -4.38 7.47 -3.58
N GLY A 90 -5.61 7.59 -4.09
CA GLY A 90 -6.20 6.61 -5.02
C GLY A 90 -5.37 6.46 -6.29
N LEU A 91 -4.92 7.57 -6.88
CA LEU A 91 -4.04 7.56 -8.04
C LEU A 91 -2.67 6.91 -7.76
N VAL A 92 -2.09 7.13 -6.58
CA VAL A 92 -0.83 6.47 -6.18
C VAL A 92 -1.02 4.96 -6.09
N PHE A 93 -2.09 4.48 -5.46
CA PHE A 93 -2.41 3.06 -5.37
C PHE A 93 -2.67 2.43 -6.74
N VAL A 94 -3.45 3.09 -7.60
CA VAL A 94 -3.71 2.64 -8.97
C VAL A 94 -2.41 2.60 -9.76
N GLY A 95 -1.62 3.68 -9.73
CA GLY A 95 -0.33 3.76 -10.41
C GLY A 95 0.60 2.63 -9.99
N ARG A 96 0.75 2.38 -8.68
CA ARG A 96 1.54 1.24 -8.18
C ARG A 96 0.99 -0.11 -8.65
N GLY A 97 -0.32 -0.28 -8.63
CA GLY A 97 -0.98 -1.48 -9.12
C GLY A 97 -0.74 -1.74 -10.61
N VAL A 98 -0.83 -0.70 -11.44
CA VAL A 98 -0.53 -0.79 -12.89
C VAL A 98 0.93 -1.11 -13.15
N VAL A 99 1.85 -0.43 -12.45
CA VAL A 99 3.31 -0.60 -12.61
C VAL A 99 3.72 -2.06 -12.46
N GLY A 100 3.11 -2.83 -11.56
CA GLY A 100 3.45 -4.25 -11.35
C GLY A 100 3.24 -5.17 -12.55
N PHE A 101 2.38 -4.79 -13.50
CA PHE A 101 2.13 -5.53 -14.73
C PHE A 101 3.04 -5.12 -15.90
N THR A 102 3.86 -4.09 -15.72
CA THR A 102 4.74 -3.57 -16.78
C THR A 102 6.03 -4.38 -16.94
N THR A 103 6.56 -4.40 -18.16
CA THR A 103 7.89 -4.98 -18.47
C THR A 103 9.03 -4.15 -17.89
N PHE A 104 8.84 -2.84 -17.70
CA PHE A 104 9.79 -1.99 -17.01
C PHE A 104 9.98 -2.48 -15.57
N TRP A 105 8.88 -2.65 -14.82
CA TRP A 105 8.95 -3.09 -13.44
C TRP A 105 9.52 -4.51 -13.29
N SER A 106 9.29 -5.37 -14.28
CA SER A 106 9.90 -6.71 -14.31
C SER A 106 11.41 -6.72 -14.39
N ARG A 107 12.00 -5.69 -14.99
CA ARG A 107 13.45 -5.52 -15.07
C ARG A 107 14.01 -4.90 -13.80
N VAL A 108 13.26 -4.00 -13.17
CA VAL A 108 13.66 -3.32 -11.92
C VAL A 108 13.61 -4.24 -10.70
N THR A 109 12.59 -5.11 -10.63
CA THR A 109 12.35 -5.99 -9.47
C THR A 109 12.32 -7.48 -9.83
N PRO A 110 13.35 -8.04 -10.50
CA PRO A 110 13.30 -9.37 -11.10
C PRO A 110 13.24 -10.53 -10.10
N GLU A 111 13.54 -10.30 -8.82
CA GLU A 111 13.71 -11.37 -7.84
C GLU A 111 12.41 -12.07 -7.44
N GLN A 112 12.54 -13.37 -7.12
CA GLN A 112 11.46 -14.19 -6.58
C GLN A 112 11.58 -14.32 -5.05
N PRO A 113 10.46 -14.43 -4.31
CA PRO A 113 9.08 -14.60 -4.82
C PRO A 113 8.34 -13.30 -5.14
N PHE A 114 8.96 -12.12 -4.98
CA PHE A 114 8.30 -10.83 -5.18
C PHE A 114 7.59 -10.73 -6.54
N ARG A 115 8.25 -11.05 -7.66
CA ARG A 115 7.61 -10.96 -8.99
C ARG A 115 6.29 -11.73 -9.08
N ARG A 116 6.25 -12.94 -8.54
CA ARG A 116 5.04 -13.77 -8.53
C ARG A 116 3.97 -13.17 -7.61
N LEU A 117 4.35 -12.73 -6.42
CA LEU A 117 3.44 -12.13 -5.44
C LEU A 117 2.89 -10.79 -5.91
N ASP A 118 3.72 -9.96 -6.53
CA ASP A 118 3.35 -8.65 -7.05
C ASP A 118 2.30 -8.77 -8.14
N ARG A 119 2.54 -9.63 -9.13
CA ARG A 119 1.60 -9.84 -10.24
C ARG A 119 0.30 -10.53 -9.82
N ARG A 120 0.35 -11.44 -8.85
CA ARG A 120 -0.81 -12.25 -8.44
C ARG A 120 -1.64 -11.61 -7.33
N TYR A 121 -1.01 -10.86 -6.42
CA TYR A 121 -1.65 -10.37 -5.21
C TYR A 121 -1.43 -8.87 -5.01
N TYR A 122 -0.18 -8.40 -4.90
CA TYR A 122 0.05 -7.01 -4.45
C TYR A 122 -0.50 -5.98 -5.44
N SER A 123 -0.28 -6.17 -6.73
CA SER A 123 -0.76 -5.26 -7.76
C SER A 123 -2.28 -5.28 -7.91
N PRO A 124 -2.96 -6.44 -8.01
CA PRO A 124 -4.41 -6.50 -7.94
C PRO A 124 -5.02 -5.86 -6.68
N ILE A 125 -4.43 -6.10 -5.51
CA ILE A 125 -4.90 -5.52 -4.24
C ILE A 125 -4.72 -4.00 -4.26
N CYS A 126 -3.58 -3.48 -4.75
CA CYS A 126 -3.36 -2.04 -4.88
C CYS A 126 -4.37 -1.39 -5.84
N LEU A 127 -4.67 -2.03 -6.98
CA LEU A 127 -5.71 -1.57 -7.90
C LEU A 127 -7.10 -1.53 -7.24
N ALA A 128 -7.46 -2.59 -6.50
CA ALA A 128 -8.75 -2.65 -5.81
C ALA A 128 -8.88 -1.58 -4.73
N ILE A 129 -7.85 -1.40 -3.88
CA ILE A 129 -7.81 -0.35 -2.86
C ILE A 129 -7.89 1.03 -3.54
N GLY A 130 -7.08 1.26 -4.58
CA GLY A 130 -7.07 2.52 -5.31
C GLY A 130 -8.43 2.86 -5.93
N ALA A 131 -9.10 1.89 -6.56
CA ALA A 131 -10.43 2.08 -7.13
C ALA A 131 -11.49 2.44 -6.05
N ILE A 132 -11.44 1.78 -4.89
CA ILE A 132 -12.33 2.09 -3.77
C ILE A 132 -12.07 3.51 -3.25
N ILE A 133 -10.80 3.89 -3.07
CA ILE A 133 -10.41 5.23 -2.61
C ILE A 133 -10.88 6.30 -3.61
N LEU A 134 -10.67 6.09 -4.91
CA LEU A 134 -11.12 7.02 -5.96
C LEU A 134 -12.64 7.16 -5.96
N ASN A 135 -13.38 6.06 -5.78
CA ASN A 135 -14.82 6.12 -5.66
C ASN A 135 -15.25 6.92 -4.43
N ALA A 136 -14.63 6.70 -3.27
CA ALA A 136 -14.92 7.45 -2.06
C ALA A 136 -14.64 8.96 -2.21
N ALA A 137 -13.60 9.31 -2.98
CA ALA A 137 -13.24 10.70 -3.23
C ALA A 137 -14.20 11.44 -4.18
N LEU A 138 -14.99 10.71 -4.98
CA LEU A 138 -15.87 11.24 -6.03
C LEU A 138 -17.36 11.15 -5.69
N SER A 139 -17.72 10.51 -4.58
CA SER A 139 -19.10 10.19 -4.18
C SER A 139 -19.72 11.23 -3.26
#